data_AF-A0A084A9G0-F1
#
_entry.id   AF-A0A084A9G0-F1
#
_cell.length_a   1.000
_cell.length_b   1.000
_cell.length_c   1.000
_cell.angle_alpha   90.00
_cell.angle_beta   90.00
_cell.angle_gamma   90.00
#
_symmetry.space_group_name_H-M   'P 1'
#
loop_
_entity.id
_entity.type
_entity.pdbx_description
1 polymer ?
#
loop_
_entity_poly.entity_id
_entity_poly.type
_entity_poly.pdbx_seq_one_letter_code
_entity_poly.pdbx_strand_id
1 'polypeptide(L)'
;MTDQLEKLVAETPQENVRSPKPKIEDFTDYGEDGKKVVNVAGYQECLKDWLEQEKEIINSPDYVKAHTQTLRAVKKLFFEHRNLFLSTPKEDGNAPKSLSPLDTARIIYKTLKVIKLDHQSGLLGVYNPELGIYETNENFFHRLIYWLEPSYSQARSKEVLFKLETLAEVNQQTTEAHLIPVANGIFNKKTQQLEPFSPKYVFTSTIATKYNDKAKVPNINGWNVDGWLLDLMSGDKELVSLLWQIISASTNGNYSYRKGVWLVGKGNDGKGTFQSLIMNLIGRENVASVKAEQFAERFALSQVVGKTCII
;
A
#
# COMPACT_ATOMS: atom_id res chain seq x y z
N MET A 1 -37.42 -24.54 20.97
CA MET A 1 -37.11 -23.25 20.32
C MET A 1 -36.02 -22.49 21.06
N THR A 2 -36.04 -22.43 22.39
CA THR A 2 -34.99 -21.81 23.22
C THR A 2 -33.60 -22.45 23.06
N ASP A 3 -33.51 -23.78 23.06
CA ASP A 3 -32.24 -24.52 22.88
C ASP A 3 -31.57 -24.32 21.50
N GLN A 4 -32.37 -24.04 20.46
CA GLN A 4 -31.85 -23.78 19.11
C GLN A 4 -31.40 -22.33 18.95
N LEU A 5 -32.03 -21.39 19.66
CA LEU A 5 -31.62 -20.00 19.72
C LEU A 5 -30.30 -19.83 20.50
N GLU A 6 -30.12 -20.54 21.60
CA GLU A 6 -28.85 -20.49 22.37
C GLU A 6 -27.67 -21.08 21.58
N LYS A 7 -27.88 -22.16 20.83
CA LYS A 7 -26.87 -22.70 19.91
C LYS A 7 -26.54 -21.76 18.74
N LEU A 8 -27.54 -21.11 18.16
CA LEU A 8 -27.34 -20.11 17.10
C LEU A 8 -26.59 -18.87 17.61
N VAL A 9 -26.84 -18.44 18.85
CA VAL A 9 -26.10 -17.32 19.49
C VAL A 9 -24.65 -17.70 19.78
N ALA A 10 -24.38 -18.95 20.16
CA ALA A 10 -23.03 -19.47 20.37
C ALA A 10 -22.24 -19.69 19.05
N GLU A 11 -22.94 -19.89 17.92
CA GLU A 11 -22.34 -20.06 16.59
C GLU A 11 -22.16 -18.73 15.83
N THR A 12 -22.83 -17.65 16.25
CA THR A 12 -22.44 -16.30 15.83
C THR A 12 -21.07 -15.97 16.42
N PRO A 13 -20.09 -15.52 15.61
CA PRO A 13 -18.90 -14.88 16.17
C PRO A 13 -19.40 -13.76 17.07
N GLN A 14 -19.16 -13.86 18.38
CA GLN A 14 -19.30 -12.71 19.24
C GLN A 14 -18.34 -11.68 18.65
N GLU A 15 -18.87 -10.63 18.02
CA GLU A 15 -18.08 -9.42 17.86
C GLU A 15 -17.59 -9.11 19.26
N ASN A 16 -16.28 -9.20 19.49
CA ASN A 16 -15.68 -8.77 20.74
C ASN A 16 -16.08 -7.30 20.89
N VAL A 17 -17.14 -7.04 21.65
CA VAL A 17 -17.67 -5.69 21.87
C VAL A 17 -16.56 -4.97 22.62
N ARG A 18 -15.84 -4.11 21.90
CA ARG A 18 -14.68 -3.38 22.43
C ARG A 18 -15.14 -2.55 23.61
N SER A 19 -14.72 -2.94 24.81
CA SER A 19 -15.07 -2.25 26.05
C SER A 19 -14.60 -0.79 25.99
N PRO A 20 -15.41 0.17 26.48
CA PRO A 20 -14.99 1.57 26.55
C PRO A 20 -13.80 1.70 27.50
N LYS A 21 -12.88 2.61 27.19
CA LYS A 21 -11.74 2.90 28.08
C LYS A 21 -12.27 3.37 29.45
N PRO A 22 -11.83 2.75 30.57
CA PRO A 22 -12.22 3.18 31.91
C PRO A 22 -11.91 4.65 32.14
N LYS A 23 -12.84 5.41 32.72
CA LYS A 23 -12.61 6.80 33.13
C LYS A 23 -12.50 6.88 34.64
N ILE A 24 -11.59 7.71 35.14
CA ILE A 24 -11.42 7.89 36.59
C ILE A 24 -12.68 8.44 37.28
N GLU A 25 -13.55 9.12 36.52
CA GLU A 25 -14.86 9.59 36.95
C GLU A 25 -15.79 8.44 37.36
N ASP A 26 -15.71 7.29 36.68
CA ASP A 26 -16.52 6.10 36.97
C ASP A 26 -16.13 5.44 38.32
N PHE A 27 -14.99 5.82 38.88
CA PHE A 27 -14.44 5.35 40.15
C PHE A 27 -14.41 6.47 41.20
N THR A 28 -15.19 7.52 41.00
CA THR A 28 -15.28 8.68 41.88
C THR A 28 -16.67 8.74 42.52
N ASP A 29 -16.71 8.68 43.84
CA ASP A 29 -17.90 8.93 44.64
C ASP A 29 -17.86 10.30 45.31
N TYR A 30 -19.03 10.92 45.46
CA TYR A 30 -19.20 12.17 46.19
C TYR A 30 -19.95 11.89 47.49
N GLY A 31 -19.28 12.12 48.63
CA GLY A 31 -19.91 12.00 49.94
C GLY A 31 -20.98 13.07 50.18
N GLU A 32 -21.84 12.87 51.18
CA GLU A 32 -22.88 13.82 51.60
C GLU A 32 -22.32 15.20 52.03
N ASP A 33 -21.03 15.27 52.36
CA ASP A 33 -20.29 16.49 52.71
C ASP A 33 -19.60 17.17 51.51
N GLY A 34 -19.82 16.67 50.29
CA GLY A 34 -19.20 17.16 49.05
C GLY A 34 -17.75 16.73 48.86
N LYS A 35 -17.19 15.87 49.72
CA LYS A 35 -15.82 15.36 49.53
C LYS A 35 -15.78 14.29 48.46
N LYS A 36 -14.79 14.43 47.56
CA LYS A 36 -14.49 13.49 46.48
C LYS A 36 -13.68 12.33 47.02
N VAL A 37 -14.20 11.10 46.91
CA VAL A 37 -13.48 9.86 47.20
C VAL A 37 -13.24 9.13 45.88
N VAL A 38 -11.99 8.81 45.57
CA VAL A 38 -11.63 8.14 44.31
C VAL A 38 -11.04 6.76 44.60
N ASN A 39 -11.64 5.71 44.05
CA ASN A 39 -11.09 4.35 44.09
C ASN A 39 -9.97 4.21 43.03
N VAL A 40 -8.79 4.72 43.38
CA VAL A 40 -7.61 4.71 42.49
C VAL A 40 -7.14 3.28 42.18
N ALA A 41 -7.17 2.38 43.17
CA ALA A 41 -6.73 0.99 42.98
C ALA A 41 -7.63 0.24 41.99
N GLY A 42 -8.96 0.35 42.15
CA GLY A 42 -9.92 -0.26 41.22
C GLY A 42 -9.81 0.33 39.81
N TYR A 43 -9.62 1.65 39.69
CA TYR A 43 -9.37 2.28 38.39
C TYR A 43 -8.10 1.75 37.71
N GLN A 44 -6.99 1.61 38.44
CA GLN A 44 -5.73 1.11 37.90
C GLN A 44 -5.82 -0.36 37.46
N GLU A 45 -6.52 -1.20 38.22
CA GLU A 45 -6.77 -2.60 37.87
C GLU A 45 -7.61 -2.70 36.60
N CYS A 46 -8.77 -2.05 36.56
CA CYS A 46 -9.62 -2.03 35.37
C CYS A 46 -8.92 -1.43 34.14
N LEU A 47 -8.09 -0.39 34.33
CA LEU A 47 -7.31 0.19 33.24
C LEU A 47 -6.28 -0.81 32.70
N LYS A 48 -5.60 -1.55 33.59
CA LYS A 48 -4.61 -2.56 33.18
C LYS A 48 -5.27 -3.68 32.37
N ASP A 49 -6.39 -4.20 32.85
CA ASP A 49 -7.14 -5.26 32.14
C ASP A 49 -7.63 -4.76 30.77
N TRP A 50 -8.15 -3.53 30.72
CA TRP A 50 -8.56 -2.90 29.46
C TRP A 50 -7.38 -2.75 28.49
N LEU A 51 -6.21 -2.31 28.97
CA LEU A 51 -5.01 -2.16 28.13
C LEU A 51 -4.55 -3.51 27.56
N GLU A 52 -4.66 -4.59 28.32
CA GLU A 52 -4.31 -5.94 27.88
C GLU A 52 -5.28 -6.45 26.81
N GLN A 53 -6.59 -6.35 27.05
CA GLN A 53 -7.63 -6.69 26.07
C GLN A 53 -7.48 -5.87 24.78
N GLU A 54 -7.31 -4.56 24.90
CA GLU A 54 -7.13 -3.65 23.79
C GLU A 54 -5.88 -4.02 22.97
N LYS A 55 -4.78 -4.37 23.64
CA LYS A 55 -3.56 -4.85 23.00
C LYS A 55 -3.79 -6.15 22.24
N GLU A 56 -4.53 -7.11 22.79
CA GLU A 56 -4.85 -8.36 22.11
C GLU A 56 -5.70 -8.13 20.86
N ILE A 57 -6.74 -7.29 20.96
CA ILE A 57 -7.63 -6.95 19.85
C ILE A 57 -6.83 -6.36 18.69
N ILE A 58 -6.08 -5.26 18.93
CA ILE A 58 -5.43 -4.53 17.85
C ILE A 58 -4.22 -5.26 17.25
N ASN A 59 -3.65 -6.24 17.95
CA ASN A 59 -2.57 -7.09 17.43
C ASN A 59 -3.08 -8.42 16.85
N SER A 60 -4.37 -8.73 16.96
CA SER A 60 -4.92 -9.97 16.39
C SER A 60 -4.82 -9.96 14.86
N PRO A 61 -4.42 -11.08 14.22
CA PRO A 61 -4.24 -11.13 12.77
C PRO A 61 -5.48 -10.70 11.97
N ASP A 62 -6.68 -11.09 12.42
CA ASP A 62 -7.94 -10.76 11.73
C ASP A 62 -8.26 -9.27 11.83
N TYR A 63 -8.05 -8.66 13.01
CA TYR A 63 -8.27 -7.23 13.18
C TYR A 63 -7.28 -6.42 12.36
N VAL A 64 -5.99 -6.77 12.39
CA VAL A 64 -4.94 -6.13 11.57
C VAL A 64 -5.31 -6.25 10.10
N LYS A 65 -5.68 -7.44 9.62
CA LYS A 65 -6.07 -7.66 8.23
C LYS A 65 -7.27 -6.79 7.84
N ALA A 66 -8.33 -6.75 8.65
CA ALA A 66 -9.51 -5.91 8.38
C ALA A 66 -9.17 -4.41 8.34
N HIS A 67 -8.21 -3.97 9.16
CA HIS A 67 -7.83 -2.55 9.30
C HIS A 67 -6.63 -2.14 8.45
N THR A 68 -6.14 -3.01 7.56
CA THR A 68 -5.01 -2.74 6.66
C THR A 68 -5.39 -2.81 5.18
N GLN A 69 -6.68 -2.82 4.87
CA GLN A 69 -7.18 -2.84 3.47
C GLN A 69 -7.13 -1.48 2.77
N THR A 70 -7.03 -0.38 3.52
CA THR A 70 -6.92 0.99 2.97
C THR A 70 -5.96 1.82 3.82
N LEU A 71 -5.34 2.85 3.25
CA LEU A 71 -4.46 3.76 4.01
C LEU A 71 -5.21 4.53 5.08
N ARG A 72 -6.51 4.80 4.86
CA ARG A 72 -7.38 5.39 5.88
C ARG A 72 -7.55 4.47 7.08
N ALA A 73 -7.76 3.17 6.86
CA ALA A 73 -7.88 2.18 7.93
C ALA A 73 -6.54 1.99 8.66
N VAL A 74 -5.43 1.91 7.92
CA VAL A 74 -4.07 1.86 8.48
C VAL A 74 -3.81 3.05 9.39
N LYS A 75 -4.14 4.26 8.93
CA LYS A 75 -4.00 5.48 9.75
C LYS A 75 -4.79 5.39 11.05
N LYS A 76 -6.03 4.87 11.02
CA LYS A 76 -6.83 4.67 12.24
C LYS A 76 -6.18 3.65 13.17
N LEU A 77 -5.76 2.49 12.65
CA LEU A 77 -5.06 1.47 13.43
C LEU A 77 -3.78 2.00 14.07
N PHE A 78 -3.03 2.85 13.36
CA PHE A 78 -1.83 3.49 13.89
C PHE A 78 -2.16 4.43 15.07
N PHE A 79 -3.24 5.20 14.98
CA PHE A 79 -3.70 6.00 16.12
C PHE A 79 -4.10 5.13 17.31
N GLU A 80 -4.73 3.98 17.09
CA GLU A 80 -5.07 3.04 18.16
C GLU A 80 -3.81 2.51 18.85
N HIS A 81 -2.83 2.03 18.09
CA HIS A 81 -1.53 1.61 18.64
C HIS A 81 -0.82 2.73 19.41
N ARG A 82 -0.83 3.95 18.87
CA ARG A 82 -0.24 5.12 19.53
C ARG A 82 -0.95 5.42 20.85
N ASN A 83 -2.27 5.45 20.85
CA ASN A 83 -3.07 5.76 22.04
C ASN A 83 -2.91 4.68 23.12
N LEU A 84 -2.87 3.41 22.72
CA LEU A 84 -2.56 2.30 23.61
C LEU A 84 -1.19 2.49 24.26
N PHE A 85 -0.16 2.76 23.46
CA PHE A 85 1.20 2.97 23.96
C PHE A 85 1.27 4.12 24.96
N LEU A 86 0.72 5.28 24.62
CA LEU A 86 0.69 6.46 25.50
C LEU A 86 -0.14 6.24 26.77
N SER A 87 -1.10 5.32 26.74
CA SER A 87 -1.91 4.96 27.91
C SER A 87 -1.28 3.87 28.77
N THR A 88 -0.22 3.20 28.29
CA THR A 88 0.46 2.11 29.01
C THR A 88 1.56 2.68 29.90
N PRO A 89 1.45 2.61 31.23
CA PRO A 89 2.49 3.10 32.14
C PRO A 89 3.81 2.34 31.94
N LYS A 90 4.92 3.04 32.08
CA LYS A 90 6.26 2.43 32.15
C LYS A 90 6.48 1.79 33.53
N GLU A 91 7.60 1.09 33.68
CA GLU A 91 8.03 0.48 34.95
C GLU A 91 8.14 1.49 36.10
N ASP A 92 8.43 2.76 35.80
CA ASP A 92 8.50 3.87 36.76
C ASP A 92 7.11 4.45 37.13
N GLY A 93 6.02 3.89 36.60
CA GLY A 93 4.65 4.34 36.81
C GLY A 93 4.22 5.53 35.94
N ASN A 94 5.13 6.13 35.17
CA ASN A 94 4.81 7.29 34.33
C ASN A 94 4.30 6.86 32.95
N ALA A 95 3.32 7.59 32.42
CA ALA A 95 2.89 7.42 31.04
C ALA A 95 3.98 7.89 30.05
N PRO A 96 4.26 7.13 28.97
CA PRO A 96 5.19 7.57 27.94
C PRO A 96 4.64 8.80 27.22
N LYS A 97 5.54 9.73 26.86
CA LYS A 97 5.18 10.98 26.17
C LYS A 97 5.21 10.87 24.64
N SER A 98 6.00 9.93 24.12
CA SER A 98 6.19 9.70 22.69
C SER A 98 6.59 8.25 22.43
N LEU A 99 6.31 7.75 21.24
CA LEU A 99 6.86 6.47 20.79
C LEU A 99 8.38 6.57 20.64
N SER A 100 9.10 5.46 20.86
CA SER A 100 10.51 5.36 20.49
C SER A 100 10.65 4.96 19.01
N PRO A 101 11.79 5.24 18.34
CA PRO A 101 11.97 4.82 16.95
C PRO A 101 11.83 3.30 16.77
N LEU A 102 12.26 2.52 17.76
CA LEU A 102 12.11 1.07 17.75
C LEU A 102 10.65 0.63 17.88
N ASP A 103 9.86 1.24 18.77
CA ASP A 103 8.44 0.91 18.93
C ASP A 103 7.64 1.32 17.69
N THR A 104 7.97 2.46 17.10
CA THR A 104 7.38 2.91 15.83
C THR A 104 7.65 1.90 14.71
N ALA A 105 8.91 1.44 14.56
CA ALA A 105 9.26 0.43 13.58
C ALA A 105 8.53 -0.89 13.83
N ARG A 106 8.41 -1.33 15.09
CA ARG A 106 7.69 -2.56 15.46
C ARG A 106 6.21 -2.49 15.13
N ILE A 107 5.56 -1.35 15.37
CA ILE A 107 4.14 -1.16 15.02
C ILE A 107 3.97 -1.26 13.50
N ILE A 108 4.78 -0.54 12.72
CA ILE A 108 4.70 -0.59 11.24
C ILE A 108 4.94 -2.02 10.73
N TYR A 109 5.97 -2.70 11.24
CA TYR A 109 6.32 -4.06 10.81
C TYR A 109 5.25 -5.12 11.15
N LYS A 110 4.55 -4.95 12.27
CA LYS A 110 3.46 -5.85 12.68
C LYS A 110 2.15 -5.61 11.91
N THR A 111 1.93 -4.38 11.46
CA THR A 111 0.68 -3.97 10.83
C THR A 111 0.73 -4.06 9.32
N LEU A 112 1.88 -3.78 8.70
CA LEU A 112 2.07 -3.79 7.26
C LEU A 112 3.18 -4.76 6.88
N LYS A 113 3.05 -5.39 5.69
CA LYS A 113 4.15 -6.22 5.17
C LYS A 113 5.28 -5.29 4.70
N VAL A 114 6.42 -5.39 5.38
CA VAL A 114 7.66 -4.67 5.06
C VAL A 114 8.72 -5.68 4.62
N ILE A 115 9.42 -5.37 3.54
CA ILE A 115 10.42 -6.24 2.91
C ILE A 115 11.64 -5.44 2.46
N LYS A 116 12.73 -6.14 2.18
CA LYS A 116 13.84 -5.67 1.35
C LYS A 116 13.74 -6.31 -0.03
N LEU A 117 13.84 -5.48 -1.07
CA LEU A 117 13.75 -5.96 -2.45
C LEU A 117 15.03 -6.66 -2.88
N ASP A 118 14.90 -7.89 -3.38
CA ASP A 118 15.90 -8.72 -4.07
C ASP A 118 17.15 -9.14 -3.27
N HIS A 119 17.74 -8.28 -2.45
CA HIS A 119 18.94 -8.58 -1.66
C HIS A 119 19.01 -7.75 -0.36
N GLN A 120 19.95 -8.09 0.53
CA GLN A 120 20.08 -7.48 1.86
C GLN A 120 20.38 -5.97 1.86
N SER A 121 21.06 -5.50 0.81
CA SER A 121 21.33 -4.08 0.53
C SER A 121 20.28 -3.44 -0.40
N GLY A 122 19.17 -4.13 -0.66
CA GLY A 122 18.10 -3.66 -1.52
C GLY A 122 17.26 -2.57 -0.85
N LEU A 123 16.40 -1.94 -1.63
CA LEU A 123 15.49 -0.90 -1.13
C LEU A 123 14.48 -1.50 -0.15
N LEU A 124 14.18 -0.75 0.90
CA LEU A 124 13.09 -1.04 1.81
C LEU A 124 11.76 -0.79 1.10
N GLY A 125 10.85 -1.76 1.13
CA GLY A 125 9.51 -1.66 0.57
C GLY A 125 8.45 -1.90 1.64
N VAL A 126 7.38 -1.11 1.63
CA VAL A 126 6.17 -1.35 2.45
C VAL A 126 4.97 -1.53 1.55
N TYR A 127 4.15 -2.54 1.84
CA TYR A 127 3.00 -2.84 1.00
C TYR A 127 1.92 -1.74 1.10
N ASN A 128 1.51 -1.23 -0.05
CA ASN A 128 0.40 -0.28 -0.19
C ASN A 128 -0.85 -1.02 -0.70
N PRO A 129 -1.85 -1.24 0.16
CA PRO A 129 -3.04 -2.03 -0.19
C PRO A 129 -3.95 -1.35 -1.21
N GLU A 130 -3.84 -0.02 -1.38
CA GLU A 130 -4.65 0.73 -2.35
C GLU A 130 -4.10 0.65 -3.77
N LEU A 131 -2.79 0.40 -3.92
CA LEU A 131 -2.11 0.29 -5.21
C LEU A 131 -1.65 -1.13 -5.54
N GLY A 132 -1.63 -2.04 -4.58
CA GLY A 132 -1.20 -3.42 -4.78
C GLY A 132 0.31 -3.59 -5.02
N ILE A 133 1.12 -2.60 -4.62
CA ILE A 133 2.57 -2.56 -4.83
C ILE A 133 3.31 -2.35 -3.50
N TYR A 134 4.61 -2.63 -3.51
CA TYR A 134 5.53 -2.23 -2.45
C TYR A 134 6.12 -0.85 -2.76
N GLU A 135 5.77 0.12 -1.93
CA GLU A 135 6.28 1.48 -2.00
C GLU A 135 7.68 1.55 -1.42
N THR A 136 8.64 2.03 -2.21
CA THR A 136 10.04 2.20 -1.81
C THR A 136 10.41 3.65 -1.54
N ASN A 137 9.49 4.59 -1.77
CA ASN A 137 9.73 6.01 -1.60
C ASN A 137 9.81 6.37 -0.11
N GLU A 138 10.95 6.93 0.32
CA GLU A 138 11.16 7.38 1.71
C GLU A 138 10.06 8.33 2.21
N ASN A 139 9.51 9.20 1.36
CA ASN A 139 8.42 10.11 1.74
C ASN A 139 7.16 9.36 2.16
N PHE A 140 6.90 8.19 1.57
CA PHE A 140 5.78 7.34 1.97
C PHE A 140 6.01 6.78 3.37
N PHE A 141 7.23 6.29 3.67
CA PHE A 141 7.60 5.87 5.02
C PHE A 141 7.48 7.02 6.04
N HIS A 142 7.95 8.22 5.69
CA HIS A 142 7.81 9.41 6.54
C HIS A 142 6.35 9.72 6.85
N ARG A 143 5.44 9.57 5.88
CA ARG A 143 4.00 9.75 6.09
C ARG A 143 3.42 8.73 7.06
N LEU A 144 3.82 7.45 6.95
CA LEU A 144 3.41 6.39 7.87
C LEU A 144 3.91 6.64 9.29
N ILE A 145 5.17 7.04 9.42
CA ILE A 145 5.80 7.40 10.70
C ILE A 145 5.08 8.58 11.34
N TYR A 146 4.75 9.60 10.56
CA TYR A 146 4.05 10.79 11.05
C TYR A 146 2.66 10.47 11.65
N TRP A 147 1.97 9.45 11.14
CA TRP A 147 0.69 9.02 11.72
C TRP A 147 0.85 8.37 13.10
N LEU A 148 2.01 7.78 13.40
CA LEU A 148 2.33 7.21 14.70
C LEU A 148 2.97 8.24 15.64
N GLU A 149 3.95 8.99 15.16
CA GLU A 149 4.69 9.94 15.97
C GLU A 149 4.98 11.24 15.21
N PRO A 150 4.07 12.22 15.26
CA PRO A 150 4.21 13.47 14.51
C PRO A 150 5.30 14.40 15.06
N SER A 151 5.82 14.15 16.26
CA SER A 151 6.88 14.98 16.86
C SER A 151 8.28 14.69 16.34
N TYR A 152 8.47 13.65 15.52
CA TYR A 152 9.79 13.27 15.04
C TYR A 152 10.39 14.28 14.07
N SER A 153 11.69 14.52 14.27
CA SER A 153 12.54 15.13 13.26
C SER A 153 12.84 14.15 12.13
N GLN A 154 13.42 14.66 11.04
CA GLN A 154 13.89 13.83 9.94
C GLN A 154 14.94 12.79 10.40
N ALA A 155 15.85 13.17 11.31
CA ALA A 155 16.86 12.26 11.85
C ALA A 155 16.22 11.07 12.58
N ARG A 156 15.23 11.33 13.45
CA ARG A 156 14.51 10.25 14.14
C ARG A 156 13.70 9.38 13.19
N SER A 157 13.11 9.96 12.15
CA SER A 157 12.45 9.16 11.12
C SER A 157 13.43 8.21 10.41
N LYS A 158 14.65 8.68 10.11
CA LYS A 158 15.70 7.81 9.53
C LYS A 158 16.12 6.68 10.46
N GLU A 159 16.15 6.92 11.78
CA GLU A 159 16.36 5.84 12.75
C GLU A 159 15.27 4.75 12.65
N VAL A 160 14.00 5.13 12.45
CA VAL A 160 12.92 4.17 12.23
C VAL A 160 13.15 3.35 10.97
N LEU A 161 13.51 3.99 9.85
CA LEU A 161 13.82 3.31 8.59
C LEU A 161 14.95 2.29 8.79
N PHE A 162 16.03 2.68 9.47
CA PHE A 162 17.13 1.76 9.80
C PHE A 162 16.68 0.55 10.64
N LYS A 163 15.77 0.75 11.60
CA LYS A 163 15.20 -0.38 12.36
C LYS A 163 14.32 -1.26 11.49
N LEU A 164 13.49 -0.70 10.61
CA LEU A 164 12.69 -1.46 9.65
C LEU A 164 13.57 -2.28 8.72
N GLU A 165 14.66 -1.72 8.20
CA GLU A 165 15.64 -2.45 7.40
C GLU A 165 16.28 -3.62 8.15
N THR A 166 16.44 -3.50 9.47
CA THR A 166 16.98 -4.58 10.30
C THR A 166 15.95 -5.70 10.51
N LEU A 167 14.65 -5.37 10.55
CA LEU A 167 13.56 -6.32 10.75
C LEU A 167 13.06 -6.97 9.45
N ALA A 168 13.23 -6.29 8.31
CA ALA A 168 12.68 -6.70 7.03
C ALA A 168 13.36 -7.95 6.45
N GLU A 169 12.52 -8.88 5.98
CA GLU A 169 12.98 -10.05 5.23
C GLU A 169 13.29 -9.65 3.79
N VAL A 170 14.23 -10.36 3.15
CA VAL A 170 14.51 -10.18 1.73
C VAL A 170 13.50 -10.97 0.90
N ASN A 171 12.83 -10.29 -0.02
CA ASN A 171 11.87 -10.89 -0.95
C ASN A 171 12.23 -10.51 -2.39
N GLN A 172 12.18 -11.49 -3.28
CA GLN A 172 12.40 -11.28 -4.71
C GLN A 172 11.17 -10.61 -5.33
N GLN A 173 11.39 -9.72 -6.28
CA GLN A 173 10.31 -9.19 -7.11
C GLN A 173 9.59 -10.29 -7.89
N THR A 174 8.28 -10.12 -8.08
CA THR A 174 7.45 -11.02 -8.89
C THR A 174 7.83 -10.85 -10.36
N THR A 175 8.27 -11.94 -11.01
CA THR A 175 8.77 -11.95 -12.40
C THR A 175 7.83 -12.67 -13.36
N GLU A 176 6.65 -13.03 -12.87
CA GLU A 176 5.60 -13.70 -13.62
C GLU A 176 4.99 -12.75 -14.64
N ALA A 177 5.45 -12.82 -15.89
CA ALA A 177 5.02 -11.96 -16.99
C ALA A 177 3.50 -11.94 -17.26
N HIS A 178 2.74 -12.89 -16.69
CA HIS A 178 1.29 -13.01 -16.85
C HIS A 178 0.49 -12.26 -15.79
N LEU A 179 1.10 -11.78 -14.71
CA LEU A 179 0.45 -10.98 -13.68
C LEU A 179 0.77 -9.51 -13.92
N ILE A 180 -0.26 -8.69 -14.07
CA ILE A 180 -0.13 -7.26 -14.34
C ILE A 180 -0.92 -6.49 -13.28
N PRO A 181 -0.27 -5.76 -12.37
CA PRO A 181 -0.98 -4.86 -11.46
C PRO A 181 -1.60 -3.70 -12.24
N VAL A 182 -2.89 -3.49 -12.02
CA VAL A 182 -3.74 -2.45 -12.60
C VAL A 182 -4.44 -1.69 -11.48
N ALA A 183 -5.07 -0.54 -11.76
CA ALA A 183 -5.59 0.35 -10.70
C ALA A 183 -6.71 -0.21 -9.81
N ASN A 184 -7.25 -1.40 -10.11
CA ASN A 184 -8.30 -2.06 -9.34
C ASN A 184 -8.00 -3.54 -9.02
N GLY A 185 -6.78 -4.02 -9.22
CA GLY A 185 -6.42 -5.40 -8.92
C GLY A 185 -5.20 -5.90 -9.68
N ILE A 186 -5.03 -7.21 -9.74
CA ILE A 186 -3.97 -7.87 -10.51
C ILE A 186 -4.65 -8.60 -11.66
N PHE A 187 -4.43 -8.13 -12.89
CA PHE A 187 -4.95 -8.82 -14.07
C PHE A 187 -4.05 -10.01 -14.40
N ASN A 188 -4.64 -11.20 -14.43
CA ASN A 188 -3.95 -12.44 -14.79
C ASN A 188 -4.23 -12.79 -16.25
N LYS A 189 -3.22 -12.66 -17.12
CA LYS A 189 -3.32 -12.94 -18.55
C LYS A 189 -3.62 -14.40 -18.89
N LYS A 190 -3.30 -15.36 -18.00
CA LYS A 190 -3.59 -16.78 -18.24
C LYS A 190 -5.05 -17.10 -17.97
N THR A 191 -5.59 -16.62 -16.85
CA THR A 191 -6.99 -16.87 -16.46
C THR A 191 -7.96 -15.88 -17.08
N GLN A 192 -7.46 -14.74 -17.59
CA GLN A 192 -8.24 -13.61 -18.07
C GLN A 192 -9.17 -13.03 -16.98
N GLN A 193 -8.72 -13.08 -15.72
CA GLN A 193 -9.47 -12.61 -14.56
C GLN A 193 -8.73 -11.51 -13.81
N LEU A 194 -9.52 -10.66 -13.15
CA LEU A 194 -9.02 -9.66 -12.22
C LEU A 194 -8.99 -10.26 -10.81
N GLU A 195 -7.78 -10.46 -10.29
CA GLU A 195 -7.54 -10.94 -8.93
C GLU A 195 -7.45 -9.75 -7.96
N PRO A 196 -7.87 -9.90 -6.69
CA PRO A 196 -7.67 -8.86 -5.69
C PRO A 196 -6.18 -8.61 -5.45
N PHE A 197 -5.84 -7.41 -5.00
CA PHE A 197 -4.50 -7.11 -4.57
C PHE A 197 -4.05 -8.05 -3.44
N SER A 198 -2.78 -8.46 -3.49
CA SER A 198 -2.20 -9.35 -2.49
C SER A 198 -0.75 -8.99 -2.20
N PRO A 199 -0.33 -8.91 -0.92
CA PRO A 199 1.06 -8.68 -0.54
C PRO A 199 1.97 -9.86 -0.87
N LYS A 200 1.40 -11.00 -1.29
CA LYS A 200 2.15 -12.16 -1.80
C LYS A 200 2.98 -11.80 -3.03
N TYR A 201 2.45 -10.94 -3.89
CA TYR A 201 3.13 -10.51 -5.11
C TYR A 201 3.93 -9.24 -4.82
N VAL A 202 5.22 -9.27 -5.16
CA VAL A 202 6.16 -8.19 -4.93
C VAL A 202 6.27 -7.39 -6.23
N PHE A 203 5.30 -6.50 -6.43
CA PHE A 203 5.33 -5.50 -7.50
C PHE A 203 5.85 -4.17 -6.96
N THR A 204 6.57 -3.41 -7.78
CA THR A 204 7.09 -2.07 -7.45
C THR A 204 6.48 -0.97 -8.30
N SER A 205 5.66 -1.34 -9.28
CA SER A 205 4.94 -0.43 -10.16
C SER A 205 3.57 -1.00 -10.53
N THR A 206 2.61 -0.13 -10.85
CA THR A 206 1.27 -0.46 -11.33
C THR A 206 0.87 0.54 -12.41
N ILE A 207 -0.11 0.21 -13.25
CA ILE A 207 -0.71 1.17 -14.18
C ILE A 207 -1.93 1.87 -13.56
N ALA A 208 -2.22 3.07 -14.02
CA ALA A 208 -3.33 3.91 -13.55
C ALA A 208 -4.70 3.49 -14.11
N THR A 209 -4.73 2.70 -15.18
CA THR A 209 -5.99 2.27 -15.80
C THR A 209 -6.59 1.09 -15.05
N LYS A 210 -7.91 1.17 -14.77
CA LYS A 210 -8.69 0.07 -14.21
C LYS A 210 -9.02 -0.95 -15.30
N TYR A 211 -8.90 -2.22 -14.98
CA TYR A 211 -9.38 -3.28 -15.85
C TYR A 211 -10.92 -3.34 -15.85
N ASN A 212 -11.50 -3.52 -17.04
CA ASN A 212 -12.93 -3.67 -17.28
C ASN A 212 -13.15 -4.80 -18.29
N ASP A 213 -13.70 -5.91 -17.84
CA ASP A 213 -14.02 -7.10 -18.65
C ASP A 213 -15.10 -6.85 -19.71
N LYS A 214 -15.90 -5.79 -19.53
CA LYS A 214 -16.98 -5.37 -20.42
C LYS A 214 -16.60 -4.15 -21.28
N ALA A 215 -15.32 -3.80 -21.32
CA ALA A 215 -14.85 -2.69 -22.15
C ALA A 215 -15.20 -2.95 -23.63
N LYS A 216 -15.79 -1.95 -24.27
CA LYS A 216 -16.05 -1.96 -25.72
C LYS A 216 -15.08 -1.00 -26.39
N VAL A 217 -14.72 -1.31 -27.63
CA VAL A 217 -13.89 -0.41 -28.44
C VAL A 217 -14.61 0.94 -28.58
N PRO A 218 -13.96 2.06 -28.21
CA PRO A 218 -14.58 3.37 -28.33
C PRO A 218 -14.82 3.72 -29.81
N ASN A 219 -15.98 4.29 -30.11
CA ASN A 219 -16.32 4.83 -31.42
C ASN A 219 -16.57 6.33 -31.28
N ILE A 220 -15.69 7.15 -31.83
CA ILE A 220 -15.76 8.61 -31.79
C ILE A 220 -15.97 9.09 -33.23
N ASN A 221 -17.23 9.29 -33.61
CA ASN A 221 -17.61 9.75 -34.96
C ASN A 221 -16.99 8.90 -36.09
N GLY A 222 -17.00 7.57 -35.94
CA GLY A 222 -16.41 6.63 -36.90
C GLY A 222 -14.93 6.32 -36.66
N TRP A 223 -14.24 7.07 -35.79
CA TRP A 223 -12.89 6.75 -35.34
C TRP A 223 -12.92 5.66 -34.27
N ASN A 224 -12.03 4.67 -34.40
CA ASN A 224 -11.74 3.69 -33.36
C ASN A 224 -10.24 3.34 -33.35
N VAL A 225 -9.77 2.73 -32.27
CA VAL A 225 -8.34 2.45 -32.09
C VAL A 225 -7.79 1.46 -33.11
N ASP A 226 -8.55 0.42 -33.48
CA ASP A 226 -8.11 -0.61 -34.42
C ASP A 226 -7.90 -0.06 -35.83
N GLY A 227 -8.87 0.72 -36.32
CA GLY A 227 -8.81 1.39 -37.61
C GLY A 227 -7.71 2.45 -37.64
N TRP A 228 -7.52 3.19 -36.55
CA TRP A 228 -6.43 4.16 -36.43
C TRP A 228 -5.04 3.51 -36.45
N LEU A 229 -4.84 2.39 -35.74
CA LEU A 229 -3.58 1.65 -35.79
C LEU A 229 -3.30 1.09 -37.19
N LEU A 230 -4.34 0.60 -37.88
CA LEU A 230 -4.23 0.09 -39.25
C LEU A 230 -3.84 1.20 -40.24
N ASP A 231 -4.47 2.36 -40.12
CA ASP A 231 -4.15 3.55 -40.93
C ASP A 231 -2.71 4.03 -40.67
N LEU A 232 -2.30 4.10 -39.40
CA LEU A 232 -0.94 4.48 -38.99
C LEU A 232 0.13 3.58 -39.63
N MET A 233 -0.18 2.30 -39.85
CA MET A 233 0.71 1.32 -40.48
C MET A 233 0.39 1.09 -41.97
N SER A 234 -0.39 1.98 -42.60
CA SER A 234 -0.73 1.90 -44.03
C SER A 234 -1.33 0.54 -44.47
N GLY A 235 -2.13 -0.08 -43.60
CA GLY A 235 -2.76 -1.37 -43.85
C GLY A 235 -1.92 -2.60 -43.48
N ASP A 236 -0.68 -2.42 -43.02
CA ASP A 236 0.20 -3.52 -42.63
C ASP A 236 -0.23 -4.13 -41.28
N LYS A 237 -0.85 -5.31 -41.35
CA LYS A 237 -1.36 -6.03 -40.18
C LYS A 237 -0.25 -6.60 -39.29
N GLU A 238 0.93 -6.89 -39.83
CA GLU A 238 2.05 -7.40 -39.04
C GLU A 238 2.62 -6.30 -38.16
N LEU A 239 2.78 -5.09 -38.73
CA LEU A 239 3.19 -3.92 -37.95
C LEU A 239 2.13 -3.51 -36.91
N VAL A 240 0.83 -3.60 -37.23
CA VAL A 240 -0.24 -3.39 -36.23
C VAL A 240 -0.14 -4.39 -35.07
N SER A 241 0.14 -5.67 -35.36
CA SER A 241 0.37 -6.69 -34.33
C SER A 241 1.56 -6.32 -33.44
N LEU A 242 2.65 -5.82 -34.03
CA LEU A 242 3.79 -5.32 -33.27
C LEU A 242 3.42 -4.13 -32.36
N LEU A 243 2.61 -3.17 -32.83
CA LEU A 243 2.13 -2.07 -31.99
C LEU A 243 1.32 -2.58 -30.78
N TRP A 244 0.44 -3.58 -30.97
CA TRP A 244 -0.29 -4.20 -29.87
C TRP A 244 0.63 -4.93 -28.88
N GLN A 245 1.67 -5.61 -29.38
CA GLN A 245 2.69 -6.23 -28.53
C GLN A 245 3.45 -5.18 -27.72
N ILE A 246 3.77 -4.03 -28.33
CA ILE A 246 4.41 -2.90 -27.65
C ILE A 246 3.50 -2.37 -26.55
N ILE A 247 2.23 -2.07 -26.86
CA ILE A 247 1.24 -1.62 -25.86
C ILE A 247 1.15 -2.63 -24.71
N SER A 248 1.00 -3.92 -25.02
CA SER A 248 0.91 -4.98 -24.00
C SER A 248 2.17 -5.04 -23.13
N ALA A 249 3.37 -4.98 -23.73
CA ALA A 249 4.63 -4.98 -23.01
C ALA A 249 4.76 -3.74 -22.11
N SER A 250 4.34 -2.57 -22.59
CA SER A 250 4.39 -1.33 -21.82
C SER A 250 3.47 -1.35 -20.59
N THR A 251 2.43 -2.19 -20.54
CA THR A 251 1.59 -2.31 -19.34
C THR A 251 2.21 -3.12 -18.20
N ASN A 252 3.30 -3.86 -18.45
CA ASN A 252 3.92 -4.72 -17.44
C ASN A 252 5.27 -4.17 -16.96
N GLY A 253 5.22 -3.22 -16.04
CA GLY A 253 6.42 -2.57 -15.47
C GLY A 253 7.29 -3.49 -14.60
N ASN A 254 6.74 -4.61 -14.14
CA ASN A 254 7.44 -5.53 -13.23
C ASN A 254 8.13 -6.69 -13.99
N TYR A 255 8.04 -6.71 -15.32
CA TYR A 255 8.70 -7.72 -16.15
C TYR A 255 9.51 -7.07 -17.28
N SER A 256 10.82 -7.33 -17.28
CA SER A 256 11.69 -6.85 -18.35
C SER A 256 11.69 -7.82 -19.54
N TYR A 257 11.18 -7.34 -20.67
CA TYR A 257 11.31 -8.03 -21.95
C TYR A 257 12.73 -7.95 -22.55
N ARG A 258 13.62 -7.13 -21.98
CA ARG A 258 14.98 -6.84 -22.49
C ARG A 258 14.96 -6.39 -23.97
N LYS A 259 13.96 -5.57 -24.33
CA LYS A 259 13.79 -4.99 -25.67
C LYS A 259 13.64 -3.48 -25.55
N GLY A 260 14.25 -2.75 -26.48
CA GLY A 260 13.97 -1.33 -26.73
C GLY A 260 13.23 -1.20 -28.05
N VAL A 261 12.27 -0.27 -28.11
CA VAL A 261 11.44 -0.02 -29.30
C VAL A 261 11.77 1.36 -29.84
N TRP A 262 12.12 1.43 -31.12
CA TRP A 262 12.46 2.68 -31.78
C TRP A 262 11.41 3.01 -32.82
N LEU A 263 10.62 4.06 -32.57
CA LEU A 263 9.64 4.57 -33.52
C LEU A 263 10.37 5.53 -34.47
N VAL A 264 10.60 5.10 -35.71
CA VAL A 264 11.31 5.89 -36.73
C VAL A 264 10.33 6.28 -37.84
N GLY A 265 10.33 7.56 -38.20
CA GLY A 265 9.50 8.09 -39.28
C GLY A 265 9.71 9.58 -39.44
N LYS A 266 9.10 10.20 -40.44
CA LYS A 266 9.14 11.65 -40.67
C LYS A 266 8.29 12.40 -39.63
N GLY A 267 8.41 13.72 -39.60
CA GLY A 267 7.55 14.55 -38.75
C GLY A 267 6.08 14.35 -39.11
N ASN A 268 5.20 14.34 -38.10
CA ASN A 268 3.75 14.16 -38.24
C ASN A 268 3.23 12.74 -38.56
N ASP A 269 4.05 11.70 -38.44
CA ASP A 269 3.64 10.29 -38.66
C ASP A 269 3.03 9.61 -37.41
N GLY A 270 2.39 10.35 -36.51
CA GLY A 270 1.67 9.79 -35.36
C GLY A 270 2.50 9.13 -34.23
N LYS A 271 3.84 9.13 -34.29
CA LYS A 271 4.72 8.59 -33.23
C LYS A 271 4.42 9.15 -31.83
N GLY A 272 4.34 10.48 -31.72
CA GLY A 272 4.03 11.14 -30.45
C GLY A 272 2.60 10.84 -29.97
N THR A 273 1.66 10.65 -30.90
CA THR A 273 0.28 10.25 -30.58
C THR A 273 0.23 8.81 -30.05
N PHE A 274 1.00 7.89 -30.63
CA PHE A 274 1.13 6.52 -30.14
C PHE A 274 1.80 6.45 -28.76
N GLN A 275 2.88 7.21 -28.55
CA GLN A 275 3.47 7.37 -27.22
C GLN A 275 2.45 7.95 -26.22
N SER A 276 1.67 8.94 -26.64
CA SER A 276 0.62 9.53 -25.79
C SER A 276 -0.48 8.53 -25.42
N LEU A 277 -0.86 7.62 -26.33
CA LEU A 277 -1.78 6.53 -26.02
C LEU A 277 -1.22 5.64 -24.90
N ILE A 278 0.04 5.20 -25.04
CA ILE A 278 0.74 4.39 -24.04
C ILE A 278 0.81 5.12 -22.69
N MET A 279 1.19 6.40 -22.70
CA MET A 279 1.25 7.23 -21.49
C MET A 279 -0.09 7.37 -20.79
N ASN A 280 -1.18 7.56 -21.54
CA ASN A 280 -2.51 7.69 -20.96
C ASN A 280 -3.04 6.33 -20.43
N LEU A 281 -2.67 5.22 -21.07
CA LEU A 281 -3.01 3.87 -20.60
C LEU A 281 -2.29 3.52 -19.29
N ILE A 282 -1.00 3.84 -19.21
CA ILE A 282 -0.17 3.51 -18.04
C ILE A 282 -0.36 4.52 -16.90
N GLY A 283 -0.73 5.76 -17.21
CA GLY A 283 -0.70 6.90 -16.30
C GLY A 283 0.60 7.66 -16.45
N ARG A 284 0.52 8.99 -16.59
CA ARG A 284 1.68 9.84 -16.84
C ARG A 284 2.68 9.82 -15.69
N GLU A 285 2.19 9.65 -14.47
CA GLU A 285 2.97 9.49 -13.25
C GLU A 285 3.81 8.20 -13.26
N ASN A 286 3.43 7.20 -14.04
CA ASN A 286 4.11 5.90 -14.14
C ASN A 286 5.07 5.84 -15.34
N VAL A 287 5.25 6.95 -16.08
CA VAL A 287 6.17 7.07 -17.20
C VAL A 287 7.35 7.96 -16.82
N ALA A 288 8.57 7.53 -17.13
CA ALA A 288 9.75 8.38 -17.14
C ALA A 288 10.00 8.89 -18.57
N SER A 289 10.26 10.19 -18.72
CA SER A 289 10.77 10.71 -19.99
C SER A 289 12.25 10.96 -19.88
N VAL A 290 13.05 10.15 -20.57
CA VAL A 290 14.52 10.20 -20.48
C VAL A 290 15.07 10.15 -21.90
N LYS A 291 15.77 11.21 -22.29
CA LYS A 291 16.46 11.24 -23.58
C LYS A 291 17.63 10.26 -23.58
N ALA A 292 17.97 9.72 -24.74
CA ALA A 292 19.05 8.74 -24.88
C ALA A 292 20.39 9.23 -24.26
N GLU A 293 20.71 10.52 -24.43
CA GLU A 293 21.92 11.14 -23.90
C GLU A 293 21.92 11.21 -22.37
N GLN A 294 20.73 11.36 -21.76
CA GLN A 294 20.58 11.47 -20.31
C GLN A 294 20.83 10.14 -19.60
N PHE A 295 20.75 8.99 -20.28
CA PHE A 295 21.15 7.71 -19.67
C PHE A 295 22.62 7.67 -19.24
N ALA A 296 23.47 8.52 -19.82
CA ALA A 296 24.87 8.67 -19.40
C ALA A 296 25.04 9.58 -18.15
N GLU A 297 23.99 10.32 -17.76
CA GLU A 297 24.04 11.24 -16.63
C GLU A 297 23.74 10.53 -15.31
N ARG A 298 24.56 10.82 -14.29
CA ARG A 298 24.50 10.18 -12.96
C ARG A 298 23.16 10.32 -12.24
N PHE A 299 22.36 11.34 -12.58
CA PHE A 299 21.10 11.67 -11.89
C PHE A 299 19.84 11.31 -12.68
N ALA A 300 19.92 11.11 -13.99
CA ALA A 300 18.73 10.83 -14.82
C ALA A 300 18.10 9.47 -14.47
N LEU A 301 18.92 8.49 -14.09
CA LEU A 301 18.47 7.15 -13.72
C LEU A 301 17.58 7.14 -12.47
N SER A 302 17.69 8.14 -11.59
CA SER A 302 16.81 8.24 -10.41
C SER A 302 15.34 8.44 -10.79
N GLN A 303 15.06 9.04 -11.95
CA GLN A 303 13.70 9.32 -12.43
C GLN A 303 12.99 8.06 -12.97
N VAL A 304 13.75 7.02 -13.26
CA VAL A 304 13.27 5.75 -13.82
C VAL A 304 12.78 4.79 -12.72
N VAL A 305 13.24 4.96 -11.49
CA VAL A 305 12.88 4.06 -10.37
C VAL A 305 11.37 4.07 -10.14
N GLY A 306 10.77 2.88 -10.10
CA GLY A 306 9.33 2.69 -9.91
C GLY A 306 8.46 3.05 -11.12
N LYS A 307 9.06 3.40 -12.27
CA LYS A 307 8.32 3.66 -13.51
C LYS A 307 8.04 2.38 -14.28
N THR A 308 6.86 2.31 -14.87
CA THR A 308 6.42 1.18 -15.68
C THR A 308 7.01 1.24 -17.10
N CYS A 309 7.17 2.44 -17.65
CA CYS A 309 7.68 2.65 -19.00
C CYS A 309 8.62 3.86 -19.05
N ILE A 310 9.63 3.79 -19.92
CA ILE A 310 10.54 4.89 -20.24
C ILE A 310 10.30 5.26 -21.70
N ILE A 311 10.08 6.55 -21.96
CA ILE A 311 9.80 7.11 -23.29
C ILE A 311 10.78 8.23 -23.63
#